data_AF-A0A558R5N1-F1
#
_entry.id   AF-A0A558R5N1-F1
#
_cell.length_a   1.000
_cell.length_b   1.000
_cell.length_c   1.000
_cell.angle_alpha   90.00
_cell.angle_beta   90.00
_cell.angle_gamma   90.00
#
_symmetry.space_group_name_H-M   'P 1'
#
loop_
_entity.id
_entity.type
_entity.pdbx_description
1 polymer ?
#
loop_
_entity_poly.entity_id
_entity_poly.type
_entity_poly.pdbx_seq_one_letter_code
_entity_poly.pdbx_strand_id
1 'polypeptide(L)'
;MADGGIGLLQPVPLDQLRILVARLGQRVIGGDSIVLPDDPLPARMWTPLGGAGVVLPAPLMWGSIATAAGKAGDNGFARLARHIGFSAQAAGIRLRDASDQYHGQLHQAIQEGTKVGHRYSNLQAFDLHLAFHSLASEMSSARDYLATAFSERLGLAKIDSLAKLVHMKGLQARSDVIGHPVLGEMLRAADPAQPDAWLVSLGEYRNKFLHREPLIGSAEGARLELGLHNADNVHVQTVQLVLPDGNDALSTFTDLYERLLLLLELASRHAGHSSEPERIVIGG
;
A
#
# COMPACT_ATOMS: atom_id res chain seq x y z
N MET A 1 23.55 -43.11 6.28
CA MET A 1 24.10 -41.75 6.23
C MET A 1 23.54 -41.12 4.98
N ALA A 2 22.50 -40.29 5.11
CA ALA A 2 21.89 -39.59 3.98
C ALA A 2 22.69 -38.31 3.76
N ASP A 3 23.18 -38.12 2.53
CA ASP A 3 23.84 -36.89 2.10
C ASP A 3 22.88 -35.72 2.29
N GLY A 4 23.10 -34.97 3.37
CA GLY A 4 22.41 -33.73 3.70
C GLY A 4 22.93 -32.57 2.86
N GLY A 5 22.95 -32.75 1.54
CA GLY A 5 23.15 -31.64 0.62
C GLY A 5 22.00 -30.68 0.81
N ILE A 6 22.28 -29.48 1.34
CA ILE A 6 21.36 -28.34 1.28
C ILE A 6 21.24 -28.04 -0.21
N GLY A 7 20.28 -28.68 -0.88
CA GLY A 7 19.95 -28.39 -2.26
C GLY A 7 19.69 -26.89 -2.32
N LEU A 8 20.44 -26.18 -3.16
CA LEU A 8 20.16 -24.79 -3.49
C LEU A 8 18.67 -24.72 -3.84
N LEU A 9 17.88 -24.15 -2.94
CA LEU A 9 16.47 -23.89 -3.15
C LEU A 9 16.42 -22.95 -4.36
N GLN A 10 16.13 -23.52 -5.54
CA GLN A 10 15.84 -22.72 -6.72
C GLN A 10 14.69 -21.76 -6.36
N PRO A 11 14.72 -20.50 -6.82
CA PRO A 11 13.64 -19.57 -6.54
C PRO A 11 12.31 -20.20 -6.97
N VAL A 12 11.37 -20.32 -6.03
CA VAL A 12 10.03 -20.81 -6.34
C VAL A 12 9.37 -19.78 -7.27
N PRO A 13 8.82 -20.18 -8.43
CA PRO A 13 8.12 -19.25 -9.32
C PRO A 13 7.02 -18.51 -8.56
N LEU A 14 6.88 -17.20 -8.79
CA LEU A 14 5.96 -16.34 -8.02
C LEU A 14 4.52 -16.87 -8.01
N ASP A 15 4.04 -17.43 -9.12
CA ASP A 15 2.68 -17.98 -9.20
C ASP A 15 2.51 -19.22 -8.31
N GLN A 16 3.53 -20.08 -8.23
CA GLN A 16 3.51 -21.22 -7.33
C GLN A 16 3.56 -20.77 -5.87
N LEU A 17 4.37 -19.75 -5.56
CA LEU A 17 4.42 -19.15 -4.23
C LEU A 17 3.07 -18.57 -3.85
N ARG A 18 2.40 -17.83 -4.74
CA ARG A 18 1.05 -17.27 -4.52
C ARG A 18 0.03 -18.36 -4.22
N ILE A 19 0.01 -19.44 -5.02
CA ILE A 19 -0.88 -20.58 -4.79
C ILE A 19 -0.60 -21.21 -3.42
N LEU A 20 0.68 -21.41 -3.09
CA LEU A 20 1.10 -22.00 -1.82
C LEU A 20 0.64 -21.14 -0.64
N VAL A 21 0.95 -19.84 -0.63
CA VAL A 21 0.57 -18.97 0.49
C VAL A 21 -0.95 -18.82 0.60
N ALA A 22 -1.67 -18.74 -0.53
CA ALA A 22 -3.13 -18.64 -0.53
C ALA A 22 -3.79 -19.88 0.11
N ARG A 23 -3.26 -21.08 -0.16
CA ARG A 23 -3.71 -22.31 0.53
C ARG A 23 -3.53 -22.19 2.04
N LEU A 24 -2.43 -21.57 2.49
CA LEU A 24 -2.13 -21.33 3.90
C LEU A 24 -2.90 -20.12 4.49
N GLY A 25 -3.86 -19.54 3.78
CA GLY A 25 -4.64 -18.39 4.25
C GLY A 25 -3.84 -17.10 4.31
N GLN A 26 -2.71 -17.04 3.59
CA GLN A 26 -1.79 -15.92 3.52
C GLN A 26 -1.77 -15.31 2.12
N ARG A 27 -1.17 -14.12 1.99
CA ARG A 27 -1.09 -13.40 0.73
C ARG A 27 0.32 -12.89 0.47
N VAL A 28 0.79 -13.00 -0.78
CA VAL A 28 2.00 -12.30 -1.22
C VAL A 28 1.64 -10.85 -1.53
N ILE A 29 2.21 -9.91 -0.78
CA ILE A 29 2.01 -8.47 -0.98
C ILE A 29 3.16 -7.81 -1.78
N GLY A 30 4.36 -8.35 -1.66
CA GLY A 30 5.56 -7.82 -2.28
C GLY A 30 6.79 -8.65 -1.97
N GLY A 31 7.95 -8.16 -2.42
CA GLY A 31 9.23 -8.78 -2.14
C GLY A 31 10.35 -7.75 -2.08
N ASP A 32 11.40 -8.06 -1.32
CA ASP A 32 12.62 -7.26 -1.32
C ASP A 32 13.62 -7.81 -2.32
N SER A 33 14.21 -6.89 -3.09
CA SER A 33 15.47 -7.14 -3.77
C SER A 33 16.60 -6.63 -2.87
N ILE A 34 17.53 -7.51 -2.52
CA ILE A 34 18.70 -7.18 -1.71
C ILE A 34 19.91 -7.16 -2.64
N VAL A 35 20.55 -6.00 -2.76
CA VAL A 35 21.83 -5.89 -3.48
C VAL A 35 22.95 -6.28 -2.51
N LEU A 36 23.64 -7.39 -2.80
CA LEU A 36 24.76 -7.93 -2.01
C LEU A 36 26.11 -7.29 -2.45
N PRO A 37 27.22 -7.62 -1.77
CA PRO A 37 27.97 -6.80 -0.81
C PRO A 37 29.08 -5.94 -1.44
N ASP A 38 29.11 -5.77 -2.76
CA ASP A 38 30.14 -4.93 -3.40
C ASP A 38 29.88 -3.43 -3.19
N ASP A 39 28.72 -3.07 -2.64
CA ASP A 39 28.35 -1.72 -2.23
C ASP A 39 28.53 -1.55 -0.70
N PRO A 40 29.22 -0.49 -0.23
CA PRO A 40 29.34 -0.19 1.20
C PRO A 40 28.00 0.06 1.90
N LEU A 41 26.90 0.28 1.17
CA LEU A 41 25.57 0.47 1.70
C LEU A 41 24.60 -0.58 1.13
N PRO A 42 24.31 -1.69 1.84
CA PRO A 42 23.36 -2.68 1.36
C PRO A 42 21.99 -2.04 1.13
N ALA A 43 21.52 -2.06 -0.11
CA ALA A 43 20.23 -1.53 -0.50
C ALA A 43 19.17 -2.64 -0.47
N ARG A 44 18.13 -2.45 0.35
CA ARG A 44 16.91 -3.27 0.37
C ARG A 44 15.82 -2.51 -0.39
N MET A 45 15.52 -2.96 -1.61
CA MET A 45 14.47 -2.36 -2.44
C MET A 45 13.19 -3.16 -2.34
N TRP A 46 12.18 -2.59 -1.70
CA TRP A 46 10.84 -3.18 -1.66
C TRP A 46 10.13 -2.98 -3.00
N THR A 47 9.58 -4.07 -3.54
CA THR A 47 8.75 -4.06 -4.74
C THR A 47 7.37 -4.64 -4.41
N PRO A 48 6.28 -3.87 -4.57
CA PRO A 48 4.96 -4.43 -4.44
C PRO A 48 4.72 -5.45 -5.57
N LEU A 49 4.16 -6.60 -5.22
CA LEU A 49 3.81 -7.66 -6.17
C LEU A 49 2.30 -7.75 -6.40
N GLY A 50 1.51 -6.84 -5.81
CA GLY A 50 0.11 -6.61 -6.17
C GLY A 50 -0.01 -5.80 -7.46
N GLY A 51 -1.02 -6.09 -8.28
CA GLY A 51 -1.30 -5.39 -9.54
C GLY A 51 -1.32 -6.32 -10.77
N ALA A 52 -1.98 -5.87 -11.84
CA ALA A 52 -2.23 -6.66 -13.04
C ALA A 52 -0.98 -6.77 -13.94
N GLY A 53 -0.03 -7.64 -13.58
CA GLY A 53 1.04 -8.09 -14.48
C GLY A 53 1.90 -6.98 -15.11
N VAL A 54 2.00 -5.82 -14.44
CA VAL A 54 2.64 -4.63 -15.00
C VAL A 54 4.16 -4.80 -15.02
N VAL A 55 4.79 -4.37 -16.11
CA VAL A 55 6.25 -4.39 -16.30
C VAL A 55 6.98 -3.53 -15.26
N LEU A 56 6.33 -2.48 -14.74
CA LEU A 56 6.86 -1.57 -13.72
C LEU A 56 5.84 -1.27 -12.63
N PRO A 57 6.24 -1.31 -11.35
CA PRO A 57 5.42 -0.84 -10.24
C PRO A 57 4.97 0.61 -10.41
N ALA A 58 3.72 0.92 -10.08
CA ALA A 58 3.15 2.26 -10.19
C ALA A 58 4.02 3.37 -9.54
N PRO A 59 4.65 3.20 -8.35
CA PRO A 59 5.53 4.22 -7.78
C PRO A 59 6.70 4.61 -8.70
N LEU A 60 7.28 3.64 -9.43
CA LEU A 60 8.38 3.90 -10.37
C LEU A 60 7.90 4.59 -11.65
N MET A 61 6.69 4.26 -12.13
CA MET A 61 6.06 4.96 -13.26
C MET A 61 5.92 6.45 -12.98
N TRP A 62 5.53 6.81 -11.75
CA TRP A 62 5.42 8.21 -11.32
C TRP A 62 6.77 8.93 -11.22
N GLY A 63 7.86 8.21 -10.95
CA GLY A 63 9.22 8.74 -11.10
C GLY A 63 9.56 9.11 -12.55
N SER A 64 9.19 8.24 -13.50
CA SER A 64 9.38 8.50 -14.94
C SER A 64 8.55 9.68 -15.43
N ILE A 65 7.28 9.75 -15.00
CA ILE A 65 6.37 10.89 -15.25
C ILE A 65 6.97 12.19 -14.73
N ALA A 66 7.53 12.18 -13.52
CA ALA A 66 8.13 13.37 -12.93
C ALA A 66 9.32 13.88 -13.76
N THR A 67 10.18 12.97 -14.21
CA THR A 67 11.32 13.30 -15.09
C THR A 67 10.85 13.85 -16.43
N ALA A 68 9.88 13.19 -17.07
CA ALA A 68 9.32 13.63 -18.34
C ALA A 68 8.66 15.02 -18.24
N ALA A 69 7.86 15.25 -17.21
CA ALA A 69 7.23 16.55 -16.93
C ALA A 69 8.27 17.66 -16.70
N GLY A 70 9.34 17.37 -15.94
CA GLY A 70 10.42 18.32 -15.72
C GLY A 70 11.14 18.70 -17.01
N LYS A 71 11.42 17.72 -17.89
CA LYS A 71 12.01 17.95 -19.21
C LYS A 71 11.11 18.79 -20.13
N ALA A 72 9.79 18.64 -19.99
CA ALA A 72 8.80 19.45 -20.72
C ALA A 72 8.60 20.86 -20.13
N GLY A 73 9.29 21.21 -19.04
CA GLY A 73 9.14 22.50 -18.35
C GLY A 73 7.94 22.58 -17.40
N ASP A 74 7.17 21.50 -17.24
CA ASP A 74 6.04 21.39 -16.33
C ASP A 74 6.51 21.07 -14.89
N ASN A 75 7.21 22.04 -14.29
CA ASN A 75 7.85 21.89 -12.99
C ASN A 75 6.84 21.68 -11.84
N GLY A 76 5.64 22.22 -11.97
CA GLY A 76 4.56 22.05 -11.00
C GLY A 76 4.10 20.60 -10.94
N PHE A 77 3.74 20.04 -12.09
CA PHE A 77 3.34 18.64 -12.19
C PHE A 77 4.50 17.69 -11.88
N ALA A 78 5.72 18.00 -12.32
CA ALA A 78 6.91 17.20 -12.00
C ALA A 78 7.13 17.05 -10.49
N ARG A 79 6.89 18.10 -9.71
CA ARG A 79 6.97 18.05 -8.24
C ARG A 79 5.88 17.18 -7.64
N LEU A 80 4.63 17.34 -8.07
CA LEU A 80 3.50 16.52 -7.61
C LEU A 80 3.72 15.05 -7.96
N ALA A 81 4.15 14.74 -9.18
CA ALA A 81 4.47 13.39 -9.62
C ALA A 81 5.56 12.72 -8.75
N ARG A 82 6.61 13.47 -8.39
CA ARG A 82 7.63 13.00 -7.43
C ARG A 82 7.03 12.67 -6.06
N HIS A 83 6.17 13.53 -5.53
CA HIS A 83 5.52 13.28 -4.24
C HIS A 83 4.58 12.08 -4.29
N ILE A 84 3.81 11.92 -5.39
CA ILE A 84 2.94 10.76 -5.60
C ILE A 84 3.77 9.46 -5.60
N GLY A 85 4.83 9.40 -6.40
CA GLY A 85 5.71 8.24 -6.45
C GLY A 85 6.39 7.95 -5.11
N PHE A 86 6.89 8.99 -4.44
CA PHE A 86 7.51 8.86 -3.11
C PHE A 86 6.53 8.31 -2.07
N SER A 87 5.36 8.92 -1.90
CA SER A 87 4.38 8.48 -0.90
C SER A 87 3.83 7.09 -1.20
N ALA A 88 3.63 6.73 -2.47
CA ALA A 88 3.21 5.38 -2.83
C ALA A 88 4.28 4.32 -2.53
N GLN A 89 5.56 4.64 -2.75
CA GLN A 89 6.68 3.77 -2.39
C GLN A 89 6.84 3.67 -0.86
N ALA A 90 6.77 4.80 -0.16
CA ALA A 90 6.86 4.86 1.29
C ALA A 90 5.73 4.06 1.94
N ALA A 91 4.50 4.17 1.45
CA ALA A 91 3.37 3.34 1.87
C ALA A 91 3.68 1.84 1.69
N GLY A 92 4.21 1.44 0.52
CA GLY A 92 4.60 0.04 0.30
C GLY A 92 5.63 -0.47 1.32
N ILE A 93 6.64 0.35 1.63
CA ILE A 93 7.64 0.05 2.67
C ILE A 93 6.99 -0.07 4.04
N ARG A 94 6.07 0.84 4.42
CA ARG A 94 5.36 0.77 5.70
C ARG A 94 4.46 -0.45 5.81
N LEU A 95 3.85 -0.90 4.71
CA LEU A 95 3.09 -2.14 4.66
C LEU A 95 3.98 -3.37 4.88
N ARG A 96 5.16 -3.42 4.25
CA ARG A 96 6.17 -4.44 4.52
C ARG A 96 6.57 -4.42 6.00
N ASP A 97 6.87 -3.25 6.55
CA ASP A 97 7.25 -3.12 7.96
C ASP A 97 6.12 -3.62 8.88
N ALA A 98 4.84 -3.34 8.56
CA ALA A 98 3.70 -3.89 9.29
C ALA A 98 3.63 -5.44 9.20
N SER A 99 3.90 -6.01 8.03
CA SER A 99 3.99 -7.47 7.85
C SER A 99 5.14 -8.08 8.68
N ASP A 100 6.30 -7.43 8.70
CA ASP A 100 7.45 -7.86 9.53
C ASP A 100 7.07 -7.82 11.03
N GLN A 101 6.32 -6.81 11.46
CA GLN A 101 5.81 -6.71 12.83
C GLN A 101 4.76 -7.79 13.14
N TYR A 102 3.86 -8.15 12.21
CA TYR A 102 2.95 -9.30 12.38
C TYR A 102 3.73 -10.59 12.62
N HIS A 103 4.80 -10.82 11.85
CA HIS A 103 5.65 -11.99 12.05
C HIS A 103 6.27 -12.01 13.47
N GLY A 104 6.78 -10.86 13.94
CA GLY A 104 7.30 -10.72 15.31
C GLY A 104 6.24 -11.02 16.37
N GLN A 105 5.03 -10.48 16.21
CA GLN A 105 3.90 -10.70 17.12
C GLN A 105 3.46 -12.16 17.19
N LEU A 106 3.44 -12.87 16.05
CA LEU A 106 3.16 -14.30 16.00
C LEU A 106 4.23 -15.09 16.74
N HIS A 107 5.51 -14.80 16.48
CA HIS A 107 6.62 -15.51 17.10
C HIS A 107 6.60 -15.36 18.63
N GLN A 108 6.34 -14.15 19.12
CA GLN A 108 6.20 -13.89 20.55
C GLN A 108 5.01 -14.66 21.16
N ALA A 109 3.84 -14.62 20.51
CA ALA A 109 2.65 -15.33 21.02
C ALA A 109 2.87 -16.84 21.14
N ILE A 110 3.59 -17.44 20.18
CA ILE A 110 3.98 -18.86 20.22
C ILE A 110 4.94 -19.13 21.38
N GLN A 111 5.97 -18.31 21.56
CA GLN A 111 6.95 -18.46 22.64
C GLN A 111 6.33 -18.33 24.03
N GLU A 112 5.37 -17.42 24.19
CA GLU A 112 4.63 -17.20 25.45
C GLU A 112 3.56 -18.26 25.71
N GLY A 113 3.32 -19.19 24.77
CA GLY A 113 2.29 -20.22 24.89
C GLY A 113 0.88 -19.65 24.86
N THR A 114 0.66 -18.54 24.15
CA THR A 114 -0.66 -17.94 23.97
C THR A 114 -1.60 -18.96 23.33
N LYS A 115 -2.82 -19.07 23.86
CA LYS A 115 -3.83 -20.00 23.34
C LYS A 115 -4.50 -19.40 22.10
N VAL A 116 -4.84 -20.25 21.13
CA VAL A 116 -5.66 -19.85 19.98
C VAL A 116 -6.99 -19.24 20.45
N GLY A 117 -7.45 -18.20 19.75
CA GLY A 117 -8.64 -17.41 20.07
C GLY A 117 -8.47 -16.46 21.25
N HIS A 118 -7.28 -16.42 21.88
CA HIS A 118 -7.03 -15.48 22.97
C HIS A 118 -6.46 -14.18 22.43
N ARG A 119 -6.96 -13.10 23.02
CA ARG A 119 -6.48 -11.75 22.76
C ARG A 119 -5.31 -11.43 23.66
N TYR A 120 -4.34 -10.71 23.12
CA TYR A 120 -3.16 -10.27 23.86
C TYR A 120 -2.74 -8.86 23.44
N SER A 121 -1.82 -8.30 24.22
CA SER A 121 -1.17 -7.03 23.95
C SER A 121 0.21 -7.06 24.60
N ASN A 122 1.18 -6.43 23.95
CA ASN A 122 2.54 -6.29 24.46
C ASN A 122 3.11 -4.93 24.04
N LEU A 123 4.27 -4.59 24.59
CA LEU A 123 4.91 -3.30 24.31
C LEU A 123 5.30 -3.16 22.83
N GLN A 124 5.72 -4.26 22.19
CA GLN A 124 6.11 -4.32 20.78
C GLN A 124 4.94 -4.04 19.84
N ALA A 125 3.69 -4.17 20.29
CA ALA A 125 2.53 -3.80 19.52
C ALA A 125 2.52 -2.30 19.17
N PHE A 126 3.25 -1.46 19.91
CA PHE A 126 3.43 -0.05 19.56
C PHE A 126 4.15 0.14 18.22
N ASP A 127 5.15 -0.68 17.90
CA ASP A 127 5.84 -0.62 16.60
C ASP A 127 4.91 -1.01 15.45
N LEU A 128 4.02 -1.96 15.70
CA LEU A 128 2.97 -2.32 14.75
C LEU A 128 1.99 -1.17 14.53
N HIS A 129 1.57 -0.48 15.60
CA HIS A 129 0.75 0.73 15.47
C HIS A 129 1.44 1.82 14.65
N LEU A 130 2.72 2.09 14.91
CA LEU A 130 3.50 3.07 14.15
C LEU A 130 3.57 2.71 12.67
N ALA A 131 3.79 1.43 12.34
CA ALA A 131 3.81 0.97 10.95
C ALA A 131 2.48 1.29 10.23
N PHE A 132 1.33 0.98 10.84
CA PHE A 132 0.02 1.30 10.25
C PHE A 132 -0.27 2.80 10.21
N HIS A 133 0.13 3.56 11.24
CA HIS A 133 -0.03 5.00 11.26
C HIS A 133 0.72 5.64 10.08
N SER A 134 1.99 5.29 9.88
CA SER A 134 2.78 5.78 8.76
C SER A 134 2.21 5.30 7.42
N LEU A 135 1.77 4.04 7.33
CA LEU A 135 1.12 3.52 6.13
C LEU A 135 -0.12 4.32 5.72
N ALA A 136 -1.04 4.55 6.66
CA ALA A 136 -2.26 5.33 6.42
C ALA A 136 -1.95 6.79 6.02
N SER A 137 -0.92 7.38 6.64
CA SER A 137 -0.43 8.72 6.31
C SER A 137 0.07 8.80 4.87
N GLU A 138 0.97 7.90 4.47
CA GLU A 138 1.56 7.92 3.14
C GLU A 138 0.55 7.62 2.03
N MET A 139 -0.37 6.67 2.24
CA MET A 139 -1.46 6.41 1.28
C MET A 139 -2.38 7.63 1.12
N SER A 140 -2.69 8.32 2.23
CA SER A 140 -3.50 9.54 2.20
C SER A 140 -2.80 10.68 1.48
N SER A 141 -1.49 10.82 1.68
CA SER A 141 -0.65 11.80 0.98
C SER A 141 -0.62 11.54 -0.52
N ALA A 142 -0.37 10.30 -0.95
CA ALA A 142 -0.38 9.92 -2.38
C ALA A 142 -1.72 10.26 -3.04
N ARG A 143 -2.84 9.92 -2.38
CA ARG A 143 -4.21 10.26 -2.81
C ARG A 143 -4.43 11.77 -2.92
N ASP A 144 -4.02 12.54 -1.92
CA ASP A 144 -4.23 13.98 -1.88
C ASP A 144 -3.39 14.69 -2.96
N TYR A 145 -2.12 14.29 -3.17
CA TYR A 145 -1.30 14.81 -4.27
C TYR A 145 -1.86 14.44 -5.65
N LEU A 146 -2.45 13.25 -5.79
CA LEU A 146 -3.11 12.84 -7.03
C LEU A 146 -4.33 13.73 -7.33
N ALA A 147 -5.15 14.00 -6.30
CA ALA A 147 -6.30 14.91 -6.43
C ALA A 147 -5.83 16.30 -6.88
N THR A 148 -4.76 16.83 -6.28
CA THR A 148 -4.17 18.11 -6.68
C THR A 148 -3.69 18.09 -8.12
N ALA A 149 -2.88 17.09 -8.51
CA ALA A 149 -2.27 17.02 -9.83
C ALA A 149 -3.31 17.04 -10.96
N PHE A 150 -4.39 16.27 -10.82
CA PHE A 150 -5.45 16.24 -11.84
C PHE A 150 -6.42 17.41 -11.75
N SER A 151 -6.63 17.97 -10.57
CA SER A 151 -7.43 19.20 -10.42
C SER A 151 -6.74 20.39 -11.09
N GLU A 152 -5.42 20.55 -10.92
CA GLU A 152 -4.64 21.61 -11.57
C GLU A 152 -4.69 21.50 -13.10
N ARG A 153 -4.57 20.28 -13.63
CA ARG A 153 -4.66 20.03 -15.09
C ARG A 153 -6.02 20.38 -15.70
N LEU A 154 -7.11 20.25 -14.94
CA LEU A 154 -8.46 20.62 -15.38
C LEU A 154 -8.82 22.08 -15.05
N GLY A 155 -7.83 22.88 -14.63
CA GLY A 155 -8.02 24.30 -14.30
C GLY A 155 -8.98 24.52 -13.14
N LEU A 156 -9.05 23.56 -12.20
CA LEU A 156 -9.85 23.73 -10.98
C LEU A 156 -9.14 24.69 -10.02
N ALA A 157 -9.93 25.33 -9.15
CA ALA A 157 -9.38 26.14 -8.06
C ALA A 157 -8.45 25.29 -7.18
N LYS A 158 -7.58 25.91 -6.40
CA LYS A 158 -6.53 25.27 -5.59
C LYS A 158 -7.05 24.12 -4.69
N ILE A 159 -7.08 22.90 -5.24
CA ILE A 159 -7.43 21.66 -4.55
C ILE A 159 -6.13 21.04 -4.03
N ASP A 160 -5.92 21.06 -2.71
CA ASP A 160 -4.74 20.46 -2.07
C ASP A 160 -5.04 19.11 -1.37
N SER A 161 -6.27 18.61 -1.49
CA SER A 161 -6.71 17.36 -0.86
C SER A 161 -7.96 16.79 -1.52
N LEU A 162 -8.16 15.48 -1.40
CA LEU A 162 -9.39 14.83 -1.89
C LEU A 162 -10.63 15.39 -1.19
N ALA A 163 -10.55 15.71 0.10
CA ALA A 163 -11.68 16.29 0.84
C ALA A 163 -12.17 17.60 0.20
N LYS A 164 -11.24 18.49 -0.20
CA LYS A 164 -11.62 19.72 -0.91
C LYS A 164 -12.18 19.45 -2.29
N LEU A 165 -11.68 18.44 -3.01
CA LEU A 165 -12.22 18.03 -4.29
C LEU A 165 -13.69 17.62 -4.16
N VAL A 166 -13.98 16.69 -3.23
CA VAL A 166 -15.33 16.15 -2.99
C VAL A 166 -16.32 17.24 -2.57
N HIS A 167 -15.87 18.22 -1.77
CA HIS A 167 -16.71 19.33 -1.30
C HIS A 167 -16.73 20.55 -2.23
N MET A 168 -16.13 20.47 -3.43
CA MET A 168 -16.08 21.59 -4.35
C MET A 168 -17.50 21.96 -4.83
N LYS A 169 -17.93 23.20 -4.58
CA LYS A 169 -19.23 23.69 -5.02
C LYS A 169 -19.33 23.67 -6.55
N GLY A 170 -20.43 23.13 -7.07
CA GLY A 170 -20.67 23.07 -8.52
C GLY A 170 -19.93 21.94 -9.24
N LEU A 171 -19.20 21.08 -8.53
CA LEU A 171 -18.53 19.91 -9.10
C LEU A 171 -19.50 19.03 -9.90
N GLN A 172 -20.73 18.84 -9.40
CA GLN A 172 -21.77 18.05 -10.08
C GLN A 172 -22.16 18.59 -11.46
N ALA A 173 -21.94 19.88 -11.73
CA ALA A 173 -22.20 20.50 -13.03
C ALA A 173 -20.98 20.46 -13.98
N ARG A 174 -19.82 19.99 -13.52
CA ARG A 174 -18.58 19.89 -14.29
C ARG A 174 -18.45 18.50 -14.91
N SER A 175 -19.11 18.29 -16.05
CA SER A 175 -19.08 17.01 -16.78
C SER A 175 -17.67 16.60 -17.24
N ASP A 176 -16.80 17.58 -17.49
CA ASP A 176 -15.38 17.37 -17.79
C ASP A 176 -14.61 16.75 -16.61
N VAL A 177 -14.97 17.10 -15.38
CA VAL A 177 -14.35 16.55 -14.16
C VAL A 177 -14.92 15.17 -13.83
N ILE A 178 -16.25 15.04 -13.84
CA ILE A 178 -16.93 13.78 -13.51
C ILE A 178 -16.62 12.71 -14.56
N GLY A 179 -16.56 13.09 -15.84
CA GLY A 179 -16.21 12.19 -16.94
C GLY A 179 -14.72 11.90 -17.07
N HIS A 180 -13.85 12.63 -16.35
CA HIS A 180 -12.42 12.36 -16.41
C HIS A 180 -12.13 11.01 -15.73
N PRO A 181 -11.44 10.05 -16.39
CA PRO A 181 -11.29 8.68 -15.86
C PRO A 181 -10.71 8.63 -14.44
N VAL A 182 -9.69 9.45 -14.16
CA VAL A 182 -9.04 9.48 -12.84
C VAL A 182 -9.91 10.15 -11.77
N LEU A 183 -10.37 11.38 -12.01
CA LEU A 183 -11.16 12.11 -11.00
C LEU A 183 -12.54 11.49 -10.81
N GLY A 184 -13.18 10.99 -11.87
CA GLY A 184 -14.42 10.22 -11.77
C GLY A 184 -14.26 8.98 -10.89
N GLU A 185 -13.16 8.24 -11.07
CA GLU A 185 -12.82 7.09 -10.21
C GLU A 185 -12.60 7.53 -8.75
N MET A 186 -11.84 8.60 -8.51
CA MET A 186 -11.61 9.13 -7.17
C MET A 186 -12.91 9.59 -6.49
N LEU A 187 -13.80 10.25 -7.23
CA LEU A 187 -15.09 10.72 -6.70
C LEU A 187 -16.02 9.56 -6.40
N ARG A 188 -16.06 8.55 -7.27
CA ARG A 188 -16.83 7.31 -7.04
C ARG A 188 -16.31 6.57 -5.81
N ALA A 189 -15.00 6.38 -5.69
CA ALA A 189 -14.41 5.70 -4.54
C ALA A 189 -14.50 6.51 -3.23
N ALA A 190 -14.76 7.83 -3.31
CA ALA A 190 -14.95 8.71 -2.17
C ALA A 190 -16.43 8.99 -1.83
N ASP A 191 -17.37 8.43 -2.59
CA ASP A 191 -18.80 8.56 -2.35
C ASP A 191 -19.30 7.43 -1.44
N PRO A 192 -19.76 7.72 -0.21
CA PRO A 192 -20.21 6.70 0.74
C PRO A 192 -21.48 5.96 0.27
N ALA A 193 -22.19 6.46 -0.75
CA ALA A 193 -23.31 5.75 -1.35
C ALA A 193 -22.88 4.64 -2.32
N GLN A 194 -21.61 4.60 -2.73
CA GLN A 194 -21.10 3.58 -3.64
C GLN A 194 -20.73 2.30 -2.88
N PRO A 195 -20.97 1.11 -3.48
CA PRO A 195 -20.60 -0.17 -2.86
C PRO A 195 -19.09 -0.35 -2.68
N ASP A 196 -18.30 0.44 -3.41
CA ASP A 196 -16.84 0.35 -3.45
C ASP A 196 -16.16 1.65 -2.99
N ALA A 197 -16.66 2.22 -1.89
CA ALA A 197 -16.24 3.49 -1.32
C ALA A 197 -14.90 3.41 -0.56
N TRP A 198 -13.87 2.78 -1.14
CA TRP A 198 -12.63 2.47 -0.43
C TRP A 198 -11.82 3.70 0.01
N LEU A 199 -11.96 4.86 -0.67
CA LEU A 199 -11.32 6.11 -0.25
C LEU A 199 -12.00 6.70 1.00
N VAL A 200 -13.28 6.38 1.23
CA VAL A 200 -13.97 6.69 2.49
C VAL A 200 -13.32 5.91 3.62
N SER A 201 -13.17 4.59 3.47
CA SER A 201 -12.51 3.75 4.48
C SER A 201 -11.09 4.21 4.78
N LEU A 202 -10.28 4.53 3.75
CA LEU A 202 -8.95 5.11 3.95
C LEU A 202 -9.01 6.43 4.73
N GLY A 203 -9.95 7.31 4.40
CA GLY A 203 -10.16 8.57 5.13
C GLY A 203 -10.58 8.35 6.58
N GLU A 204 -11.43 7.37 6.85
CA GLU A 204 -11.88 7.00 8.20
C GLU A 204 -10.72 6.44 9.03
N TYR A 205 -9.94 5.50 8.50
CA TYR A 205 -8.77 4.97 9.19
C TYR A 205 -7.71 6.04 9.43
N ARG A 206 -7.46 6.94 8.45
CA ARG A 206 -6.61 8.12 8.66
C ARG A 206 -7.13 8.95 9.83
N ASN A 207 -8.40 9.34 9.81
CA ASN A 207 -8.98 10.19 10.85
C ASN A 207 -8.97 9.52 12.22
N LYS A 208 -9.21 8.22 12.27
CA LYS A 208 -9.20 7.45 13.49
C LYS A 208 -7.79 7.34 14.07
N PHE A 209 -6.85 6.78 13.30
CA PHE A 209 -5.54 6.37 13.80
C PHE A 209 -4.47 7.46 13.79
N LEU A 210 -4.66 8.55 13.03
CA LEU A 210 -3.74 9.69 13.05
C LEU A 210 -4.24 10.83 13.93
N HIS A 211 -5.54 10.94 14.18
CA HIS A 211 -6.10 12.14 14.81
C HIS A 211 -6.94 11.90 16.07
N ARG A 212 -7.48 10.68 16.29
CA ARG A 212 -8.40 10.43 17.42
C ARG A 212 -7.81 9.51 18.46
N GLU A 213 -7.32 8.35 18.06
CA GLU A 213 -6.85 7.34 18.99
C GLU A 213 -5.76 6.45 18.37
N PRO A 214 -4.84 5.93 19.20
CA PRO A 214 -3.90 4.91 18.73
C PRO A 214 -4.66 3.64 18.32
N LEU A 215 -4.15 2.94 17.32
CA LEU A 215 -4.74 1.69 16.81
C LEU A 215 -4.78 0.62 17.90
N ILE A 216 -3.75 0.59 18.73
CA ILE A 216 -3.56 -0.36 19.83
C ILE A 216 -3.54 0.41 21.15
N GLY A 217 -4.26 -0.10 22.14
CA GLY A 217 -4.27 0.46 23.50
C GLY A 217 -5.50 1.28 23.88
N SER A 218 -6.46 1.52 22.97
CA SER A 218 -7.77 2.05 23.37
C SER A 218 -8.75 0.92 23.75
N ALA A 219 -9.72 1.22 24.63
CA ALA A 219 -10.66 0.21 25.15
C ALA A 219 -11.52 -0.43 24.04
N GLU A 220 -11.85 0.36 23.03
CA GLU A 220 -12.57 -0.02 21.80
C GLU A 220 -11.62 -0.25 20.61
N GLY A 221 -10.31 -0.20 20.86
CA GLY A 221 -9.26 -0.28 19.84
C GLY A 221 -9.02 -1.68 19.31
N ALA A 222 -8.13 -1.75 18.32
CA ALA A 222 -7.77 -3.02 17.72
C ALA A 222 -7.01 -3.92 18.71
N ARG A 223 -7.20 -5.23 18.57
CA ARG A 223 -6.64 -6.22 19.51
C ARG A 223 -5.91 -7.31 18.74
N LEU A 224 -4.75 -7.73 19.25
CA LEU A 224 -4.03 -8.86 18.70
C LEU A 224 -4.73 -10.15 19.13
N GLU A 225 -4.96 -11.05 18.19
CA GLU A 225 -5.57 -12.35 18.42
C GLU A 225 -4.76 -13.44 17.70
N LEU A 226 -4.43 -14.51 18.44
CA LEU A 226 -3.78 -15.68 17.86
C LEU A 226 -4.85 -16.58 17.21
N GLY A 227 -4.80 -16.69 15.90
CA GLY A 227 -5.67 -17.55 15.10
C GLY A 227 -5.03 -18.89 14.74
N LEU A 228 -5.86 -19.76 14.17
CA LEU A 228 -5.45 -21.02 13.57
C LEU A 228 -6.11 -21.16 12.21
N HIS A 229 -5.30 -21.24 11.16
CA HIS A 229 -5.76 -21.55 9.82
C HIS A 229 -5.52 -23.03 9.53
N ASN A 230 -6.56 -23.72 9.09
CA ASN A 230 -6.51 -25.14 8.76
C ASN A 230 -6.49 -25.29 7.24
N ALA A 231 -5.43 -25.86 6.69
CA ALA A 231 -5.27 -26.08 5.26
C ALA A 231 -4.57 -27.39 4.97
N ASP A 232 -5.18 -28.27 4.16
CA ASP A 232 -4.56 -29.50 3.66
C ASP A 232 -3.92 -30.39 4.74
N ASN A 233 -4.61 -30.54 5.88
CA ASN A 233 -4.13 -31.26 7.08
C ASN A 233 -2.93 -30.61 7.79
N VAL A 234 -2.61 -29.35 7.46
CA VAL A 234 -1.63 -28.53 8.16
C VAL A 234 -2.37 -27.48 9.00
N HIS A 235 -1.88 -27.31 10.23
CA HIS A 235 -2.33 -26.29 11.15
C HIS A 235 -1.32 -25.13 11.13
N VAL A 236 -1.75 -23.97 10.65
CA VAL A 236 -0.91 -22.76 10.57
C VAL A 236 -1.40 -21.77 11.61
N GLN A 237 -0.56 -21.44 12.58
CA GLN A 237 -0.87 -20.37 13.53
C GLN A 237 -0.68 -19.01 12.84
N THR A 238 -1.61 -18.10 13.09
CA THR A 238 -1.62 -16.75 12.50
C THR A 238 -1.85 -15.72 13.59
N VAL A 239 -1.40 -14.49 13.40
CA VAL A 239 -1.82 -13.37 14.24
C VAL A 239 -2.68 -12.43 13.41
N GLN A 240 -3.70 -11.87 14.02
CA GLN A 240 -4.52 -10.82 13.44
C GLN A 240 -4.55 -9.62 14.38
N LEU A 241 -4.50 -8.42 13.81
CA LEU A 241 -4.87 -7.22 14.55
C LEU A 241 -6.31 -6.88 14.19
N VAL A 242 -7.24 -7.38 14.99
CA VAL A 242 -8.68 -7.29 14.73
C VAL A 242 -9.14 -5.85 14.97
N LEU A 243 -9.56 -5.19 13.89
CA LEU A 243 -10.15 -3.87 13.89
C LEU A 243 -11.58 -3.90 14.48
N PRO A 244 -12.16 -2.74 14.84
CA PRO A 244 -13.50 -2.70 15.46
C PRO A 244 -14.65 -3.15 14.57
N ASP A 245 -14.45 -3.17 13.25
CA ASP A 245 -15.37 -3.75 12.26
C ASP A 245 -15.21 -5.28 12.14
N GLY A 246 -14.28 -5.89 12.88
CA GLY A 246 -13.97 -7.31 12.88
C GLY A 246 -12.94 -7.74 11.83
N ASN A 247 -12.49 -6.83 10.96
CA ASN A 247 -11.52 -7.15 9.92
C ASN A 247 -10.09 -7.16 10.48
N ASP A 248 -9.21 -7.95 9.85
CA ASP A 248 -7.78 -7.88 10.14
C ASP A 248 -7.16 -6.61 9.53
N ALA A 249 -6.36 -5.89 10.32
CA ALA A 249 -5.76 -4.64 9.88
C ALA A 249 -4.80 -4.84 8.69
N LEU A 250 -3.93 -5.85 8.73
CA LEU A 250 -2.96 -6.07 7.64
C LEU A 250 -3.67 -6.38 6.33
N SER A 251 -4.69 -7.23 6.37
CA SER A 251 -5.52 -7.55 5.22
C SER A 251 -6.23 -6.31 4.67
N THR A 252 -6.90 -5.55 5.53
CA THR A 252 -7.61 -4.32 5.17
C THR A 252 -6.69 -3.29 4.51
N PHE A 253 -5.55 -3.01 5.13
CA PHE A 253 -4.59 -2.04 4.62
C PHE A 253 -3.88 -2.51 3.34
N THR A 254 -3.70 -3.82 3.18
CA THR A 254 -3.22 -4.40 1.92
C THR A 254 -4.19 -4.12 0.78
N ASP A 255 -5.49 -4.37 0.99
CA ASP A 255 -6.50 -4.13 -0.04
C ASP A 255 -6.59 -2.64 -0.42
N LEU A 256 -6.54 -1.74 0.57
CA LEU A 256 -6.51 -0.29 0.34
C LEU A 256 -5.25 0.12 -0.45
N TYR A 257 -4.09 -0.44 -0.12
CA TYR A 257 -2.85 -0.15 -0.82
C TYR A 257 -2.88 -0.62 -2.28
N GLU A 258 -3.38 -1.82 -2.55
CA GLU A 258 -3.52 -2.32 -3.91
C GLU A 258 -4.50 -1.48 -4.75
N ARG A 259 -5.63 -1.08 -4.16
CA ARG A 259 -6.58 -0.17 -4.83
C ARG A 259 -5.94 1.18 -5.15
N LEU A 260 -5.11 1.70 -4.23
CA LEU A 260 -4.30 2.88 -4.50
C LEU A 260 -3.33 2.65 -5.67
N LEU A 261 -2.62 1.52 -5.71
CA LEU A 261 -1.73 1.20 -6.84
C LEU A 261 -2.47 1.13 -8.17
N LEU A 262 -3.66 0.52 -8.21
CA LEU A 262 -4.51 0.48 -9.41
C LEU A 262 -4.96 1.88 -9.85
N LEU A 263 -5.35 2.74 -8.89
CA LEU A 263 -5.70 4.13 -9.17
C LEU A 263 -4.49 4.91 -9.71
N LEU A 264 -3.31 4.69 -9.14
CA LEU A 264 -2.07 5.33 -9.61
C LEU A 264 -1.65 4.84 -11.01
N GLU A 265 -1.88 3.56 -11.32
CA GLU A 265 -1.67 3.01 -12.65
C GLU A 265 -2.64 3.61 -13.66
N LEU A 266 -3.93 3.65 -13.37
CA LEU A 266 -4.93 4.34 -14.18
C LEU A 266 -4.51 5.79 -14.43
N ALA A 267 -4.13 6.49 -13.37
CA ALA A 267 -3.73 7.87 -13.45
C ALA A 267 -2.45 8.10 -14.27
N SER A 268 -1.50 7.17 -14.24
CA SER A 268 -0.30 7.26 -15.06
C SER A 268 -0.62 7.34 -16.56
N ARG A 269 -1.65 6.62 -17.02
CA ARG A 269 -2.12 6.62 -18.43
C ARG A 269 -2.74 7.95 -18.86
N HIS A 270 -3.16 8.76 -17.88
CA HIS A 270 -3.78 10.08 -18.09
C HIS A 270 -2.89 11.23 -17.62
N ALA A 271 -1.66 10.95 -17.20
CA ALA A 271 -0.73 11.96 -16.67
C ALA A 271 -0.19 12.91 -17.75
N GLY A 272 -0.44 12.64 -19.04
CA GLY A 272 0.01 13.47 -20.17
C GLY A 272 1.52 13.57 -20.34
N HIS A 273 2.29 12.72 -19.66
CA HIS A 273 3.74 12.61 -19.70
C HIS A 273 4.11 11.12 -19.72
N SER A 274 5.27 10.77 -20.27
CA SER A 274 5.68 9.36 -20.39
C SER A 274 5.84 8.70 -19.02
N SER A 275 5.26 7.50 -18.86
CA SER A 275 5.46 6.63 -17.70
C SER A 275 6.54 5.57 -17.92
N GLU A 276 7.11 5.49 -19.13
CA GLU A 276 8.20 4.58 -19.43
C GLU A 276 9.54 5.13 -18.92
N PRO A 277 10.38 4.28 -18.31
CA PRO A 277 11.69 4.67 -17.86
C PRO A 277 12.56 4.95 -19.08
N GLU A 278 13.40 5.97 -18.96
CA GLU A 278 14.29 6.35 -20.02
C GLU A 278 15.31 5.23 -20.26
N ARG A 279 15.38 4.73 -21.50
CA ARG A 279 16.39 3.74 -21.87
C ARG A 279 17.74 4.43 -21.94
N ILE A 280 18.59 4.21 -20.93
CA ILE A 280 19.99 4.65 -20.98
C ILE A 280 20.73 3.76 -21.98
N VAL A 281 20.97 4.27 -23.18
CA VAL A 281 21.87 3.62 -24.14
C VAL A 281 23.29 3.96 -23.73
N ILE A 282 23.99 3.00 -23.13
CA ILE A 282 25.43 3.13 -22.87
C ILE A 282 26.14 2.89 -24.20
N GLY A 283 26.64 3.95 -24.82
CA GLY A 283 27.46 3.85 -26.03
C GLY A 283 28.73 3.06 -25.74
N GLY A 284 28.97 2.01 -26.52
CA GLY A 284 30.21 1.22 -26.51
C GLY A 284 31.31 1.86 -27.35
#